data_AF-A0A7W4YCB7-F1
#
_entry.id   AF-A0A7W4YCB7-F1
#
_cell.length_a   1.000
_cell.length_b   1.000
_cell.length_c   1.000
_cell.angle_alpha   90.00
_cell.angle_beta   90.00
_cell.angle_gamma   90.00
#
_symmetry.space_group_name_H-M   'P 1'
#
loop_
_entity.id
_entity.type
_entity.pdbx_description
1 polymer ?
#
loop_
_entity_poly.entity_id
_entity_poly.type
_entity_poly.pdbx_seq_one_letter_code
_entity_poly.pdbx_strand_id
1 'polypeptide(L)'
;MTTPIEPDTKDWTWVLERPCPECGFLAADVEPAGIPAALRASVPRWTEALARPDARERPEPSTWSVVEYAAHTRDVHRIFGERLRLILEEDDPLFANWDQDATAVEERYDLQDPAVVTVELAQAAEEAAARFAAVPDDAWERPGRRSNGSRFTARTLGEYYLHDVVHHLHDVHA
;
A
#
# COMPACT_ATOMS: atom_id res chain seq x y z
N MET A 1 3.52 -12.50 27.98
CA MET A 1 4.07 -12.89 26.68
C MET A 1 3.12 -12.32 25.65
N THR A 2 3.54 -11.29 24.91
CA THR A 2 2.73 -10.71 23.83
C THR A 2 2.76 -11.69 22.67
N THR A 3 1.60 -12.14 22.20
CA THR A 3 1.53 -12.93 20.97
C THR A 3 2.09 -12.07 19.83
N PRO A 4 3.05 -12.57 19.03
CA PRO A 4 3.59 -11.81 17.92
C PRO A 4 2.50 -11.58 16.85
N ILE A 5 2.63 -10.49 16.09
CA ILE A 5 1.84 -10.27 14.88
C ILE A 5 2.08 -11.42 13.92
N GLU A 6 1.03 -11.91 13.28
CA GLU A 6 1.15 -12.97 12.29
C GLU A 6 1.93 -12.43 11.08
N PRO A 7 3.09 -13.02 10.73
CA PRO A 7 3.87 -12.51 9.63
C PRO A 7 3.13 -12.67 8.30
N ASP A 8 3.13 -11.64 7.47
CA ASP A 8 2.54 -11.75 6.15
C ASP A 8 3.52 -12.45 5.19
N THR A 9 3.19 -13.71 4.90
CA THR A 9 3.96 -14.56 3.97
C THR A 9 3.24 -14.80 2.66
N LYS A 10 2.07 -14.18 2.45
CA LYS A 10 1.24 -14.41 1.27
C LYS A 10 1.87 -13.73 0.05
N ASP A 11 1.93 -14.44 -1.08
CA ASP A 11 2.18 -13.79 -2.37
C ASP A 11 0.87 -13.17 -2.87
N TRP A 12 0.65 -11.90 -2.55
CA TRP A 12 -0.58 -11.21 -2.93
C TRP A 12 -0.73 -10.94 -4.42
N THR A 13 0.25 -11.25 -5.28
CA THR A 13 0.14 -10.94 -6.72
C THR A 13 -0.97 -11.71 -7.43
N TRP A 14 -1.54 -12.77 -6.85
CA TRP A 14 -2.72 -13.45 -7.41
C TRP A 14 -3.95 -12.55 -7.52
N VAL A 15 -4.01 -11.40 -6.83
CA VAL A 15 -5.11 -10.41 -6.94
C VAL A 15 -5.21 -9.80 -8.33
N LEU A 16 -4.13 -9.91 -9.13
CA LEU A 16 -4.09 -9.55 -10.54
C LEU A 16 -4.84 -10.55 -11.44
N GLU A 17 -5.24 -11.71 -10.91
CA GLU A 17 -5.91 -12.77 -11.67
C GLU A 17 -7.32 -13.07 -11.18
N ARG A 18 -7.62 -12.80 -9.90
CA ARG A 18 -8.91 -13.12 -9.28
C ARG A 18 -9.25 -12.19 -8.10
N PRO A 19 -10.54 -12.02 -7.76
CA PRO A 19 -10.95 -11.16 -6.65
C PRO A 19 -10.37 -11.61 -5.31
N CYS A 20 -10.05 -10.64 -4.46
CA CYS A 20 -9.65 -10.91 -3.09
C CYS A 20 -10.82 -11.51 -2.29
N PRO A 21 -10.66 -12.66 -1.61
CA PRO A 21 -11.75 -13.26 -0.85
C PRO A 21 -12.07 -12.48 0.43
N GLU A 22 -11.16 -11.59 0.86
CA GLU A 22 -11.30 -10.79 2.07
C GLU A 22 -12.01 -9.46 1.72
N CYS A 23 -11.39 -8.59 0.91
CA CYS A 23 -11.96 -7.28 0.58
C CYS A 23 -12.84 -7.26 -0.69
N GLY A 24 -12.92 -8.35 -1.46
CA GLY A 24 -13.70 -8.44 -2.70
C GLY A 24 -13.08 -7.71 -3.91
N PHE A 25 -11.99 -6.98 -3.72
CA PHE A 25 -11.36 -6.17 -4.76
C PHE A 25 -10.70 -7.03 -5.83
N LEU A 26 -10.98 -6.74 -7.12
CA LEU A 26 -10.31 -7.34 -8.26
C LEU A 26 -9.37 -6.30 -8.88
N ALA A 27 -8.07 -6.49 -8.71
CA ALA A 27 -7.07 -5.53 -9.16
C ALA A 27 -7.05 -5.37 -10.69
N ALA A 28 -7.35 -6.44 -11.42
CA ALA A 28 -7.40 -6.45 -12.88
C ALA A 28 -8.51 -5.57 -13.50
N ASP A 29 -9.52 -5.16 -12.72
CA ASP A 29 -10.60 -4.26 -13.19
C ASP A 29 -10.23 -2.78 -13.09
N VAL A 30 -9.05 -2.46 -12.53
CA VAL A 30 -8.60 -1.09 -12.33
C VAL A 30 -8.07 -0.52 -13.65
N GLU A 31 -8.77 0.49 -14.16
CA GLU A 31 -8.22 1.33 -15.21
C GLU A 31 -7.07 2.20 -14.66
N PRO A 32 -5.88 2.23 -15.28
CA PRO A 32 -4.73 2.97 -14.77
C PRO A 32 -5.01 4.46 -14.49
N ALA A 33 -5.85 5.08 -15.32
CA ALA A 33 -6.28 6.47 -15.16
C ALA A 33 -7.10 6.72 -13.87
N GLY A 34 -7.68 5.67 -13.27
CA GLY A 34 -8.44 5.73 -12.03
C GLY A 34 -7.56 5.70 -10.77
N ILE A 35 -6.31 5.24 -10.87
CA ILE A 35 -5.41 5.09 -9.72
C ILE A 35 -5.23 6.40 -8.95
N PRO A 36 -4.90 7.56 -9.57
CA PRO A 36 -4.69 8.79 -8.82
C PRO A 36 -5.92 9.27 -8.05
N ALA A 37 -7.12 9.05 -8.59
CA ALA A 37 -8.36 9.44 -7.93
C ALA A 37 -8.66 8.52 -6.73
N ALA A 38 -8.43 7.21 -6.89
CA ALA A 38 -8.62 6.23 -5.82
C ALA A 38 -7.69 6.48 -4.63
N LEU A 39 -6.41 6.81 -4.88
CA LEU A 39 -5.44 7.14 -3.83
C LEU A 39 -5.83 8.40 -3.06
N ARG A 40 -6.28 9.45 -3.75
CA ARG A 40 -6.77 10.66 -3.06
C ARG A 40 -8.04 10.40 -2.25
N ALA A 41 -8.92 9.53 -2.75
CA ALA A 41 -10.15 9.16 -2.07
C ALA A 41 -9.92 8.27 -0.83
N SER A 42 -8.75 7.63 -0.68
CA SER A 42 -8.42 6.86 0.52
C SER A 42 -8.10 7.77 1.73
N VAL A 43 -7.56 8.97 1.48
CA VAL A 43 -7.05 9.87 2.52
C VAL A 43 -8.13 10.30 3.54
N PRO A 44 -9.33 10.74 3.14
CA PRO A 44 -10.38 11.06 4.11
C PRO A 44 -10.80 9.87 4.97
N ARG A 45 -10.84 8.65 4.39
CA ARG A 45 -11.21 7.43 5.12
C ARG A 45 -10.18 7.08 6.19
N TRP A 46 -8.89 7.20 5.86
CA TRP A 46 -7.80 7.07 6.84
C TRP A 46 -7.84 8.14 7.91
N THR A 47 -8.13 9.40 7.52
CA THR A 47 -8.26 10.52 8.47
C THR A 47 -9.36 10.25 9.49
N GLU A 48 -10.52 9.76 9.04
CA GLU A 48 -11.63 9.38 9.91
C GLU A 48 -11.29 8.19 10.81
N ALA A 49 -10.61 7.17 10.27
CA ALA A 49 -10.17 6.00 11.04
C ALA A 49 -9.16 6.37 12.13
N LEU A 50 -8.18 7.22 11.83
CA LEU A 50 -7.15 7.68 12.77
C LEU A 50 -7.71 8.61 13.85
N ALA A 51 -8.85 9.23 13.62
CA ALA A 51 -9.54 10.08 14.60
C ALA A 51 -10.37 9.27 15.62
N ARG A 52 -10.54 7.96 15.41
CA ARG A 52 -11.31 7.11 16.33
C ARG A 52 -10.59 7.00 17.69
N PRO A 53 -11.32 6.97 18.83
CA PRO A 53 -10.69 6.89 20.15
C PRO A 53 -9.81 5.65 20.37
N ASP A 54 -10.13 4.57 19.68
CA ASP A 54 -9.49 3.26 19.74
C ASP A 54 -8.43 3.05 18.64
N ALA A 55 -8.04 4.08 17.88
CA ALA A 55 -7.12 3.93 16.75
C ALA A 55 -5.75 3.33 17.12
N ARG A 56 -5.34 3.43 18.38
CA ARG A 56 -4.10 2.86 18.92
C ARG A 56 -4.27 1.45 19.50
N GLU A 57 -5.51 1.01 19.67
CA GLU A 57 -5.81 -0.29 20.26
C GLU A 57 -5.74 -1.36 19.18
N ARG A 58 -4.97 -2.41 19.44
CA ARG A 58 -4.98 -3.60 18.60
C ARG A 58 -6.23 -4.41 18.93
N PRO A 59 -7.08 -4.76 17.95
CA PRO A 59 -8.29 -5.54 18.21
C PRO A 59 -7.95 -6.92 18.79
N GLU A 60 -6.87 -7.53 18.34
CA GLU A 60 -6.25 -8.73 18.91
C GLU A 60 -4.73 -8.57 18.99
N PRO A 61 -4.03 -9.28 19.89
CA PRO A 61 -2.57 -9.15 20.03
C PRO A 61 -1.77 -9.38 18.73
N SER A 62 -2.29 -10.22 17.83
CA SER A 62 -1.67 -10.61 16.56
C SER A 62 -2.07 -9.72 15.37
N THR A 63 -2.91 -8.71 15.58
CA THR A 63 -3.44 -7.81 14.53
C THR A 63 -2.94 -6.39 14.79
N TRP A 64 -2.54 -5.68 13.74
CA TRP A 64 -2.14 -4.28 13.86
C TRP A 64 -3.31 -3.39 14.29
N SER A 65 -3.00 -2.32 15.03
CA SER A 65 -3.94 -1.23 15.31
C SER A 65 -4.16 -0.37 14.07
N VAL A 66 -5.16 0.52 14.10
CA VAL A 66 -5.43 1.46 12.99
C VAL A 66 -4.21 2.35 12.70
N VAL A 67 -3.50 2.81 13.73
CA VAL A 67 -2.27 3.62 13.57
C VAL A 67 -1.17 2.83 12.86
N GLU A 68 -1.02 1.55 13.20
CA GLU A 68 -0.01 0.69 12.60
C GLU A 68 -0.33 0.39 11.12
N TYR A 69 -1.59 0.08 10.80
CA TYR A 69 -2.03 -0.07 9.40
C TYR A 69 -1.90 1.23 8.60
N ALA A 70 -2.16 2.39 9.20
CA ALA A 70 -1.99 3.67 8.53
C ALA A 70 -0.51 4.00 8.29
N ALA A 71 0.38 3.76 9.26
CA ALA A 71 1.83 3.92 9.09
C ALA A 71 2.34 2.99 7.97
N HIS A 72 1.87 1.75 7.96
CA HIS A 72 2.13 0.82 6.87
C HIS A 72 1.66 1.37 5.51
N THR A 73 0.41 1.82 5.41
CA THR A 73 -0.15 2.34 4.15
C THR A 73 0.59 3.60 3.66
N ARG A 74 1.06 4.47 4.57
CA ARG A 74 1.95 5.58 4.24
C ARG A 74 3.22 5.09 3.53
N ASP A 75 3.85 4.04 4.05
CA ASP A 75 5.10 3.53 3.46
C ASP A 75 4.86 2.73 2.19
N VAL A 76 3.72 2.04 2.07
CA VAL A 76 3.23 1.49 0.79
C VAL A 76 3.18 2.61 -0.27
N HIS A 77 2.58 3.75 0.02
CA HIS A 77 2.53 4.87 -0.94
C HIS A 77 3.93 5.32 -1.39
N ARG A 78 4.88 5.45 -0.46
CA ARG A 78 6.26 5.83 -0.76
C ARG A 78 6.98 4.79 -1.61
N ILE A 79 6.90 3.53 -1.22
CA ILE A 79 7.59 2.41 -1.88
C ILE A 79 7.05 2.19 -3.29
N PHE A 80 5.74 2.20 -3.48
CA PHE A 80 5.14 2.01 -4.80
C PHE A 80 5.39 3.22 -5.73
N GLY A 81 5.40 4.44 -5.19
CA GLY A 81 5.83 5.62 -5.94
C GLY A 81 7.27 5.52 -6.43
N GLU A 82 8.18 5.03 -5.59
CA GLU A 82 9.59 4.82 -5.96
C GLU A 82 9.76 3.69 -6.98
N ARG A 83 9.05 2.57 -6.81
CA ARG A 83 9.08 1.46 -7.77
C ARG A 83 8.56 1.88 -9.15
N LEU A 84 7.51 2.70 -9.18
CA LEU A 84 7.01 3.28 -10.43
C LEU A 84 8.09 4.15 -11.08
N ARG A 85 8.74 5.04 -10.30
CA ARG A 85 9.84 5.88 -10.80
C ARG A 85 10.94 5.03 -11.45
N LEU A 86 11.39 3.97 -10.78
CA LEU A 86 12.39 3.04 -11.33
C LEU A 86 11.92 2.41 -12.65
N ILE A 87 10.68 1.90 -12.72
CA ILE A 87 10.13 1.31 -13.95
C ILE A 87 10.12 2.31 -15.11
N LEU A 88 9.83 3.59 -14.84
CA LEU A 88 9.76 4.62 -15.88
C LEU A 88 11.15 5.09 -16.33
N GLU A 89 12.13 5.16 -15.42
CA GLU A 89 13.45 5.73 -15.70
C GLU A 89 14.50 4.69 -16.13
N GLU A 90 14.33 3.42 -15.74
CA GLU A 90 15.29 2.35 -16.00
C GLU A 90 14.71 1.26 -16.92
N ASP A 91 15.59 0.48 -17.55
CA ASP A 91 15.21 -0.65 -18.39
C ASP A 91 15.09 -1.94 -17.56
N ASP A 92 13.85 -2.42 -17.38
CA ASP A 92 13.53 -3.66 -16.65
C ASP A 92 14.23 -3.79 -15.28
N PRO A 93 14.07 -2.77 -14.39
CA PRO A 93 14.81 -2.68 -13.14
C PRO A 93 14.48 -3.81 -12.17
N LEU A 94 15.44 -4.12 -11.30
CA LEU A 94 15.27 -5.02 -10.18
C LEU A 94 15.20 -4.20 -8.88
N PHE A 95 14.01 -4.07 -8.29
CA PHE A 95 13.81 -3.41 -7.00
C PHE A 95 13.66 -4.42 -5.86
N ALA A 96 14.04 -4.00 -4.65
CA ALA A 96 14.04 -4.87 -3.47
C ALA A 96 12.62 -5.30 -3.07
N ASN A 97 12.51 -6.55 -2.62
CA ASN A 97 11.39 -6.98 -1.78
C ASN A 97 11.45 -6.22 -0.44
N TRP A 98 10.27 -5.96 0.12
CA TRP A 98 10.13 -5.24 1.37
C TRP A 98 9.53 -6.17 2.43
N ASP A 99 10.15 -6.19 3.60
CA ASP A 99 9.63 -6.90 4.77
C ASP A 99 8.88 -5.87 5.64
N GLN A 100 7.56 -5.87 5.50
CA GLN A 100 6.69 -4.91 6.17
C GLN A 100 6.64 -5.13 7.69
N ASP A 101 6.76 -6.38 8.14
CA ASP A 101 6.69 -6.73 9.56
C ASP A 101 7.98 -6.33 10.28
N ALA A 102 9.13 -6.56 9.64
CA ALA A 102 10.41 -6.07 10.12
C ALA A 102 10.39 -4.53 10.21
N THR A 103 9.87 -3.85 9.18
CA THR A 103 9.78 -2.38 9.15
C THR A 103 8.88 -1.85 10.26
N ALA A 104 7.72 -2.46 10.49
CA ALA A 104 6.80 -2.05 11.56
C ALA A 104 7.46 -2.11 12.96
N VAL A 105 8.29 -3.13 13.19
CA VAL A 105 9.06 -3.29 14.44
C VAL A 105 10.22 -2.29 14.51
N GLU A 106 11.00 -2.15 13.44
CA GLU A 106 12.18 -1.27 13.38
C GLU A 106 11.79 0.21 13.52
N GLU A 107 10.73 0.64 12.84
CA GLU A 107 10.22 2.02 12.86
C GLU A 107 9.18 2.28 13.96
N ARG A 108 8.93 1.29 14.83
CA ARG A 108 8.04 1.41 15.99
C ARG A 108 6.67 1.99 15.64
N TYR A 109 5.98 1.38 14.67
CA TYR A 109 4.64 1.80 14.26
C TYR A 109 3.68 1.88 15.47
N ASP A 110 3.85 0.98 16.45
CA ASP A 110 3.11 0.94 17.71
C ASP A 110 3.21 2.23 18.54
N LEU A 111 4.26 3.02 18.35
CA LEU A 111 4.50 4.26 19.09
C LEU A 111 4.25 5.54 18.29
N GLN A 112 3.94 5.44 17.00
CA GLN A 112 3.78 6.64 16.17
C GLN A 112 2.56 7.47 16.59
N ASP A 113 2.62 8.77 16.33
CA ASP A 113 1.53 9.71 16.63
C ASP A 113 0.50 9.72 15.47
N PRO A 114 -0.78 9.34 15.69
CA PRO A 114 -1.81 9.36 14.67
C PRO A 114 -1.91 10.71 13.95
N ALA A 115 -1.68 11.83 14.64
CA ALA A 115 -1.75 13.14 14.02
C ALA A 115 -0.61 13.34 13.00
N VAL A 116 0.58 12.85 13.31
CA VAL A 116 1.74 12.87 12.39
C VAL A 116 1.51 11.90 11.24
N VAL A 117 1.11 10.66 11.54
CA VAL A 117 0.82 9.63 10.53
C VAL A 117 -0.26 10.10 9.55
N THR A 118 -1.31 10.78 10.01
CA THR A 118 -2.35 11.36 9.15
C THR A 118 -1.77 12.31 8.11
N VAL A 119 -0.92 13.24 8.55
CA VAL A 119 -0.30 14.25 7.67
C VAL A 119 0.64 13.59 6.66
N GLU A 120 1.50 12.69 7.14
CA GLU A 120 2.47 12.01 6.27
C GLU A 120 1.82 11.05 5.28
N LEU A 121 0.76 10.34 5.69
CA LEU A 121 -0.02 9.47 4.81
C LEU A 121 -0.65 10.30 3.69
N ALA A 122 -1.30 11.42 4.03
CA ALA A 122 -1.91 12.30 3.04
C ALA A 122 -0.88 12.85 2.03
N GLN A 123 0.31 13.24 2.51
CA GLN A 123 1.40 13.69 1.65
C GLN A 123 1.90 12.56 0.73
N ALA A 124 2.17 11.38 1.29
CA ALA A 124 2.64 10.24 0.52
C ALA A 124 1.61 9.78 -0.53
N ALA A 125 0.32 9.79 -0.18
CA ALA A 125 -0.78 9.48 -1.09
C ALA A 125 -0.85 10.47 -2.27
N GLU A 126 -0.75 11.77 -1.99
CA GLU A 126 -0.75 12.80 -3.04
C GLU A 126 0.46 12.68 -3.95
N GLU A 127 1.67 12.48 -3.39
CA GLU A 127 2.86 12.31 -4.21
C GLU A 127 2.79 11.06 -5.09
N ALA A 128 2.30 9.93 -4.55
CA ALA A 128 2.08 8.72 -5.33
C ALA A 128 1.03 8.96 -6.42
N ALA A 129 -0.11 9.59 -6.09
CA ALA A 129 -1.15 9.92 -7.04
C ALA A 129 -0.64 10.83 -8.18
N ALA A 130 0.19 11.82 -7.86
CA ALA A 130 0.82 12.70 -8.84
C ALA A 130 1.77 11.92 -9.78
N ARG A 131 2.57 10.99 -9.24
CA ARG A 131 3.45 10.14 -10.05
C ARG A 131 2.67 9.24 -11.00
N PHE A 132 1.62 8.57 -10.53
CA PHE A 132 0.76 7.74 -11.38
C PHE A 132 0.00 8.56 -12.43
N ALA A 133 -0.43 9.78 -12.10
CA ALA A 133 -1.09 10.69 -13.05
C ALA A 133 -0.14 11.18 -14.16
N ALA A 134 1.17 11.16 -13.92
CA ALA A 134 2.18 11.62 -14.87
C ALA A 134 2.74 10.50 -15.76
N VAL A 135 2.27 9.26 -15.63
CA VAL A 135 2.70 8.12 -16.46
C VAL A 135 2.28 8.38 -17.91
N PRO A 136 3.22 8.40 -18.88
CA PRO A 136 2.87 8.50 -20.29
C PRO A 136 2.02 7.32 -20.77
N ASP A 137 1.09 7.56 -21.69
CA ASP A 137 0.18 6.52 -22.20
C ASP A 137 0.90 5.30 -22.80
N ASP A 138 2.09 5.49 -23.37
CA ASP A 138 2.92 4.44 -23.96
C ASP A 138 3.86 3.75 -22.95
N ALA A 139 3.87 4.17 -21.69
CA ALA A 139 4.79 3.68 -20.66
C ALA A 139 4.18 2.63 -19.72
N TRP A 140 2.86 2.39 -19.78
CA TRP A 140 2.16 1.48 -18.86
C TRP A 140 2.64 0.01 -18.94
N GLU A 141 3.18 -0.42 -20.07
CA GLU A 141 3.71 -1.79 -20.27
C GLU A 141 5.19 -1.93 -19.92
N ARG A 142 5.85 -0.86 -19.46
CA ARG A 142 7.27 -0.94 -19.07
C ARG A 142 7.44 -1.94 -17.92
N PRO A 143 8.37 -2.91 -18.04
CA PRO A 143 8.51 -3.99 -17.06
C PRO A 143 9.36 -3.56 -15.85
N GLY A 144 9.20 -4.28 -14.75
CA GLY A 144 10.10 -4.28 -13.60
C GLY A 144 9.99 -5.59 -12.82
N ARG A 145 11.00 -5.89 -12.02
CA ARG A 145 11.06 -7.09 -11.19
C ARG A 145 11.27 -6.75 -9.73
N ARG A 146 10.56 -7.46 -8.87
CA ARG A 146 10.84 -7.48 -7.44
C ARG A 146 11.83 -8.60 -7.13
N SER A 147 12.75 -8.39 -6.19
CA SER A 147 13.80 -9.37 -5.87
C SER A 147 13.31 -10.71 -5.33
N ASN A 148 12.02 -10.84 -4.99
CA ASN A 148 11.37 -12.11 -4.63
C ASN A 148 10.90 -12.93 -5.86
N GLY A 149 11.13 -12.44 -7.09
CA GLY A 149 10.79 -13.12 -8.34
C GLY A 149 9.50 -12.64 -9.00
N SER A 150 8.67 -11.84 -8.31
CA SER A 150 7.47 -11.23 -8.91
C SER A 150 7.85 -10.29 -10.07
N ARG A 151 7.03 -10.30 -11.11
CA ARG A 151 7.18 -9.46 -12.30
C ARG A 151 5.99 -8.50 -12.39
N PHE A 152 6.26 -7.25 -12.71
CA PHE A 152 5.25 -6.22 -12.89
C PHE A 152 5.47 -5.48 -14.20
N THR A 153 4.41 -4.86 -14.71
CA THR A 153 4.50 -3.66 -15.55
C THR A 153 4.13 -2.45 -14.70
N ALA A 154 4.32 -1.23 -15.21
CA ALA A 154 3.81 -0.03 -14.53
C ALA A 154 2.29 -0.14 -14.26
N ARG A 155 1.52 -0.76 -15.18
CA ARG A 155 0.10 -1.06 -14.97
C ARG A 155 -0.12 -2.02 -13.80
N THR A 156 0.43 -3.23 -13.88
CA THR A 156 0.13 -4.25 -12.86
C THR A 156 0.70 -3.90 -11.50
N LEU A 157 1.75 -3.08 -11.43
CA LEU A 157 2.24 -2.49 -10.19
C LEU A 157 1.18 -1.57 -9.56
N GLY A 158 0.54 -0.71 -10.37
CA GLY A 158 -0.52 0.20 -9.92
C GLY A 158 -1.82 -0.50 -9.53
N GLU A 159 -2.21 -1.54 -10.26
CA GLU A 159 -3.36 -2.39 -9.93
C GLU A 159 -3.14 -3.11 -8.58
N TYR A 160 -1.98 -3.75 -8.42
CA TYR A 160 -1.59 -4.42 -7.19
C TYR A 160 -1.50 -3.44 -6.00
N TYR A 161 -0.96 -2.25 -6.24
CA TYR A 161 -0.92 -1.17 -5.26
C TYR A 161 -2.32 -0.76 -4.77
N LEU A 162 -3.30 -0.61 -5.67
CA LEU A 162 -4.65 -0.26 -5.24
C LEU A 162 -5.32 -1.35 -4.41
N HIS A 163 -5.05 -2.64 -4.70
CA HIS A 163 -5.52 -3.71 -3.83
C HIS A 163 -5.03 -3.51 -2.40
N ASP A 164 -3.73 -3.25 -2.22
CA ASP A 164 -3.10 -3.03 -0.92
C ASP A 164 -3.78 -1.88 -0.14
N VAL A 165 -3.98 -0.73 -0.80
CA VAL A 165 -4.66 0.44 -0.21
C VAL A 165 -6.12 0.14 0.17
N VAL A 166 -6.86 -0.58 -0.68
CA VAL A 166 -8.26 -0.94 -0.42
C VAL A 166 -8.36 -2.00 0.68
N HIS A 167 -7.44 -2.97 0.68
CA HIS A 167 -7.39 -4.06 1.66
C HIS A 167 -7.14 -3.51 3.06
N HIS A 168 -6.19 -2.59 3.24
CA HIS A 168 -5.93 -2.04 4.57
C HIS A 168 -7.03 -1.11 5.09
N LEU A 169 -7.81 -0.46 4.20
CA LEU A 169 -9.04 0.20 4.63
C LEU A 169 -10.11 -0.80 5.08
N HIS A 170 -10.19 -1.97 4.43
CA HIS A 170 -11.07 -3.06 4.85
C HIS A 170 -10.67 -3.61 6.23
N ASP A 171 -9.36 -3.82 6.46
CA ASP A 171 -8.81 -4.32 7.73
C ASP A 171 -9.21 -3.45 8.92
N VAL A 172 -9.27 -2.13 8.73
CA VAL A 172 -9.66 -1.16 9.77
C VAL A 172 -11.14 -0.78 9.72
N HIS A 173 -11.94 -1.43 8.87
CA HIS A 173 -13.36 -1.15 8.68
C HIS A 173 -13.65 0.33 8.39
N ALA A 174 -12.89 0.93 7.49
CA ALA A 174 -13.07 2.29 6.99
C ALA A 174 -13.56 2.27 5.54
#